data_AF-A0A1R1B341-F1
#
_entry.id   AF-A0A1R1B341-F1
#
_cell.length_a   1.000
_cell.length_b   1.000
_cell.length_c   1.000
_cell.angle_alpha   90.00
_cell.angle_beta   90.00
_cell.angle_gamma   90.00
#
_symmetry.space_group_name_H-M   'P 1'
#
loop_
_entity.id
_entity.type
_entity.pdbx_description
1 polymer ?
#
loop_
_entity_poly.entity_id
_entity_poly.type
_entity_poly.pdbx_seq_one_letter_code
_entity_poly.pdbx_strand_id
1 'polypeptide(L)'
;MLEMFKKMIGDKKEYKMMMARVEALPEDYQFVFKKIQNYMWNFSAGNGMDMLHMQYELIELFEAGAAEGRQVLEITGEDVASFADELVANAKTYVAKYREDLNQSIMNRLGKK
;
A
#
# COMPACT_ATOMS: atom_id res chain seq x y z
N MET A 1 18.84 18.72 4.45
CA MET A 1 17.76 19.14 5.38
C MET A 1 16.52 19.64 4.64
N LEU A 2 16.60 20.66 3.78
CA LEU A 2 15.43 21.18 3.04
C LEU A 2 14.70 20.14 2.17
N GLU A 3 15.43 19.27 1.47
CA GLU A 3 14.83 18.26 0.57
C GLU A 3 14.01 17.19 1.33
N MET A 4 14.38 16.86 2.58
CA MET A 4 13.60 15.93 3.40
C MET A 4 12.27 16.55 3.85
N PHE A 5 12.24 17.85 4.17
CA PHE A 5 11.01 18.55 4.52
C PHE A 5 10.06 18.67 3.33
N LYS A 6 10.57 18.99 2.13
CA LYS A 6 9.76 19.02 0.91
C LYS A 6 9.13 17.66 0.61
N LYS A 7 9.91 16.58 0.72
CA LYS A 7 9.43 15.21 0.52
C LYS A 7 8.31 14.87 1.52
N MET A 8 8.52 15.12 2.81
CA MET A 8 7.50 14.85 3.84
C MET A 8 6.19 15.65 3.63
N ILE A 9 6.27 16.89 3.15
CA ILE A 9 5.09 17.69 2.82
C ILE A 9 4.37 17.10 1.59
N GLY A 10 5.12 16.64 0.59
CA GLY A 10 4.60 15.92 -0.56
C GLY A 10 3.86 14.65 -0.16
N ASP A 11 4.51 13.78 0.61
CA ASP A 11 3.96 12.49 1.07
C ASP A 11 2.66 12.69 1.87
N LYS A 12 2.61 13.72 2.74
CA LYS A 12 1.38 14.07 3.49
C LYS A 12 0.26 14.56 2.58
N LYS A 13 0.59 15.34 1.55
CA LYS A 13 -0.40 15.85 0.59
C LYS A 13 -0.97 14.72 -0.26
N GLU A 14 -0.12 13.81 -0.71
CA GLU A 14 -0.50 12.62 -1.45
C GLU A 14 -1.39 11.71 -0.60
N TYR A 15 -0.99 11.40 0.63
CA TYR A 15 -1.83 10.62 1.55
C TYR A 15 -3.22 11.22 1.74
N LYS A 16 -3.31 12.54 1.93
CA LYS A 16 -4.60 13.22 2.07
C LYS A 16 -5.47 13.10 0.81
N MET A 17 -4.84 13.19 -0.37
CA MET A 17 -5.55 13.02 -1.64
C MET A 17 -6.08 11.58 -1.78
N MET A 18 -5.28 10.58 -1.42
CA MET A 18 -5.68 9.17 -1.45
C MET A 18 -6.81 8.89 -0.47
N MET A 19 -6.78 9.47 0.74
CA MET A 19 -7.89 9.29 1.68
C MET A 19 -9.18 9.98 1.22
N ALA A 20 -9.09 11.12 0.53
CA ALA A 20 -10.27 11.75 -0.08
C ALA A 20 -10.92 10.88 -1.17
N ARG A 21 -10.12 10.08 -1.90
CA ARG A 21 -10.62 9.08 -2.85
C ARG A 21 -11.42 7.98 -2.13
N VAL A 22 -10.90 7.48 -1.02
CA VAL A 22 -11.64 6.53 -0.17
C VAL A 22 -12.97 7.11 0.29
N GLU A 23 -12.97 8.35 0.79
CA GLU A 23 -14.19 9.02 1.25
C GLU A 23 -15.26 9.23 0.16
N ALA A 24 -14.86 9.20 -1.12
CA ALA A 24 -15.77 9.27 -2.25
C ALA A 24 -16.39 7.92 -2.66
N LEU A 25 -15.88 6.79 -2.13
CA LEU A 25 -16.42 5.46 -2.39
C LEU A 25 -17.75 5.22 -1.63
N PRO A 26 -18.55 4.22 -2.04
CA PRO A 26 -19.71 3.77 -1.26
C PRO A 26 -19.34 3.38 0.20
N GLU A 27 -20.33 3.46 1.11
CA GLU A 27 -20.09 3.30 2.56
C GLU A 27 -19.49 1.94 2.95
N ASP A 28 -19.91 0.88 2.28
CA ASP A 28 -19.40 -0.48 2.46
C ASP A 28 -17.93 -0.61 2.05
N TYR A 29 -17.56 -0.03 0.90
CA TYR A 29 -16.17 0.08 0.46
C TYR A 29 -15.30 0.85 1.46
N GLN A 30 -15.79 2.00 1.94
CA GLN A 30 -15.09 2.79 2.96
C GLN A 30 -14.86 1.98 4.24
N PHE A 31 -15.88 1.26 4.68
CA PHE A 31 -15.81 0.45 5.90
C PHE A 31 -14.78 -0.68 5.76
N VAL A 32 -14.83 -1.44 4.66
CA VAL A 32 -13.89 -2.54 4.40
C VAL A 32 -12.47 -2.02 4.24
N PHE A 33 -12.27 -0.92 3.50
CA PHE A 33 -10.95 -0.32 3.34
C PHE A 33 -10.34 0.04 4.70
N LYS A 34 -11.10 0.70 5.58
CA LYS A 34 -10.63 1.07 6.94
C LYS A 34 -10.30 -0.17 7.78
N LYS A 35 -11.03 -1.28 7.64
CA LYS A 35 -10.72 -2.53 8.33
C LYS A 35 -9.43 -3.16 7.82
N ILE A 36 -9.25 -3.24 6.50
CA ILE A 36 -8.02 -3.75 5.88
C ILE A 36 -6.83 -2.86 6.27
N GLN A 37 -6.97 -1.54 6.19
CA GLN A 37 -5.91 -0.59 6.58
C GLN A 37 -5.45 -0.81 8.02
N ASN A 38 -6.39 -0.93 8.98
CA ASN A 38 -6.05 -1.19 10.37
C ASN A 38 -5.39 -2.55 10.57
N TYR A 39 -5.87 -3.59 9.90
CA TYR A 39 -5.26 -4.92 9.93
C TYR A 39 -3.82 -4.88 9.44
N MET A 40 -3.62 -4.29 8.25
CA MET A 40 -2.32 -4.06 7.64
C MET A 40 -1.33 -3.38 8.58
N TRP A 41 -1.73 -2.30 9.27
CA TRP A 41 -0.87 -1.62 10.24
C TRP A 41 -0.52 -2.48 11.47
N ASN A 42 -1.43 -3.33 11.93
CA ASN A 42 -1.20 -4.21 13.08
C ASN A 42 -0.27 -5.39 12.77
N PHE A 43 -0.32 -5.92 11.54
CA PHE A 43 0.41 -7.13 11.14
C PHE A 43 1.61 -6.87 10.23
N SER A 44 1.91 -5.61 9.92
CA SER A 44 3.10 -5.27 9.14
C SER A 44 4.38 -5.37 9.97
N ALA A 45 5.31 -6.20 9.51
CA ALA A 45 6.71 -6.22 9.98
C ALA A 45 7.65 -5.44 9.02
N GLY A 46 7.07 -4.64 8.12
CA GLY A 46 7.73 -4.04 6.95
C GLY A 46 7.87 -2.52 7.00
N ASN A 47 8.33 -1.93 5.89
CA ASN A 47 8.49 -0.48 5.72
C ASN A 47 7.11 0.19 5.52
N GLY A 48 6.85 1.25 6.30
CA GLY A 48 5.58 2.00 6.23
C GLY A 48 5.28 2.61 4.85
N MET A 49 6.29 2.88 4.03
CA MET A 49 6.08 3.38 2.66
C MET A 49 5.50 2.32 1.72
N ASP A 50 5.92 1.06 1.86
CA ASP A 50 5.40 -0.03 1.03
C ASP A 50 3.95 -0.35 1.42
N MET A 51 3.65 -0.22 2.71
CA MET A 51 2.27 -0.31 3.22
C MET A 51 1.36 0.77 2.65
N LEU A 52 1.87 2.01 2.53
CA LEU A 52 1.14 3.09 1.88
C LEU A 52 0.92 2.80 0.39
N HIS A 53 1.94 2.28 -0.31
CA HIS A 53 1.81 1.93 -1.72
C HIS A 53 0.74 0.86 -1.96
N MET A 54 0.74 -0.21 -1.17
CA MET A 54 -0.30 -1.24 -1.24
C MET A 54 -1.70 -0.69 -0.90
N GLN A 55 -1.80 0.25 0.05
CA GLN A 55 -3.07 0.92 0.33
C GLN A 55 -3.55 1.74 -0.88
N TYR A 56 -2.65 2.35 -1.65
CA TYR A 56 -3.02 3.12 -2.84
C TYR A 56 -3.47 2.22 -3.99
N GLU A 57 -2.79 1.09 -4.21
CA GLU A 57 -3.23 0.07 -5.16
C GLU A 57 -4.61 -0.49 -4.78
N LEU A 58 -4.87 -0.71 -3.49
CA LEU A 58 -6.18 -1.14 -3.00
C LEU A 58 -7.29 -0.11 -3.28
N ILE A 59 -6.97 1.19 -3.16
CA ILE A 59 -7.93 2.26 -3.51
C ILE A 59 -8.30 2.21 -4.99
N GLU A 60 -7.30 2.03 -5.86
CA GLU A 60 -7.53 1.91 -7.31
C GLU A 60 -8.40 0.69 -7.65
N LEU A 61 -8.13 -0.45 -7.01
CA LEU A 61 -8.95 -1.66 -7.16
C LEU A 61 -10.40 -1.42 -6.72
N PHE A 62 -10.59 -0.73 -5.59
CA PHE A 62 -11.91 -0.44 -5.04
C PHE A 62 -12.69 0.56 -5.88
N GLU A 63 -12.03 1.60 -6.42
CA GLU A 63 -12.65 2.54 -7.35
C GLU A 63 -13.12 1.84 -8.63
N ALA A 64 -12.30 0.95 -9.20
CA ALA A 64 -12.67 0.19 -10.38
C ALA A 64 -13.88 -0.72 -10.10
N GLY A 65 -13.86 -1.44 -8.98
CA GLY A 65 -14.97 -2.30 -8.58
C GLY A 65 -16.27 -1.54 -8.30
N ALA A 66 -16.19 -0.39 -7.63
CA ALA A 66 -17.32 0.47 -7.37
C ALA A 66 -17.90 1.06 -8.68
N ALA A 67 -17.04 1.46 -9.63
CA ALA A 67 -17.47 1.94 -10.94
C ALA A 67 -18.19 0.86 -11.77
N GLU A 68 -17.83 -0.40 -11.57
CA GLU A 68 -18.50 -1.57 -12.18
C GLU A 68 -19.77 -2.00 -11.43
N GLY A 69 -20.08 -1.39 -10.27
CA GLY A 69 -21.24 -1.74 -9.44
C GLY A 69 -21.09 -3.07 -8.69
N ARG A 70 -19.87 -3.58 -8.54
CA ARG A 70 -19.59 -4.79 -7.75
C ARG A 70 -19.75 -4.51 -6.26
N GLN A 71 -20.16 -5.52 -5.50
CA GLN A 71 -20.07 -5.43 -4.04
C GLN A 71 -18.62 -5.60 -3.60
N VAL A 72 -18.22 -4.92 -2.51
CA VAL A 72 -16.84 -4.96 -2.02
C VAL A 72 -16.36 -6.39 -1.71
N LEU A 73 -17.25 -7.26 -1.22
CA LEU A 73 -16.92 -8.66 -0.92
C LEU A 73 -16.75 -9.52 -2.17
N GLU A 74 -17.23 -9.10 -3.34
CA GLU A 74 -16.91 -9.75 -4.62
C GLU A 74 -15.45 -9.50 -5.05
N ILE A 75 -14.82 -8.47 -4.49
CA ILE A 75 -13.43 -8.11 -4.75
C ILE A 75 -12.51 -8.74 -3.71
N THR A 76 -12.85 -8.59 -2.43
CA THR A 76 -12.01 -9.09 -1.33
C THR A 76 -12.23 -10.55 -1.02
N GLY A 77 -13.35 -11.13 -1.45
CA GLY A 77 -13.87 -12.37 -0.89
C GLY A 77 -14.48 -12.17 0.50
N GLU A 78 -15.15 -13.20 1.00
CA GLU A 78 -15.73 -13.23 2.36
C GLU A 78 -14.64 -13.29 3.44
N ASP A 79 -13.50 -13.94 3.14
CA ASP A 79 -12.33 -13.95 4.00
C ASP A 79 -11.43 -12.73 3.73
N VAL A 80 -11.89 -11.58 4.22
CA VAL A 80 -11.19 -10.30 4.09
C VAL A 80 -9.81 -10.33 4.79
N ALA A 81 -9.63 -11.17 5.81
CA ALA A 81 -8.35 -11.31 6.50
C ALA A 81 -7.32 -12.00 5.60
N SER A 82 -7.69 -13.11 4.95
CA SER A 82 -6.84 -13.78 3.96
C SER A 82 -6.45 -12.84 2.82
N PHE A 83 -7.40 -12.04 2.31
CA PHE A 83 -7.11 -11.02 1.30
C PHE A 83 -6.09 -9.99 1.80
N ALA A 84 -6.26 -9.48 3.02
CA ALA A 84 -5.33 -8.53 3.61
C ALA A 84 -3.94 -9.15 3.85
N ASP A 85 -3.86 -10.42 4.26
CA ASP A 85 -2.60 -11.15 4.42
C ASP A 85 -1.85 -11.28 3.09
N GLU A 86 -2.55 -11.55 1.98
CA GLU A 86 -1.96 -11.59 0.64
C GLU A 86 -1.44 -10.21 0.20
N LEU A 87 -2.17 -9.13 0.47
CA LEU A 87 -1.69 -7.77 0.22
C LEU A 87 -0.40 -7.48 0.99
N VAL A 88 -0.33 -7.84 2.27
CA VAL A 88 0.86 -7.63 3.10
C VAL A 88 2.03 -8.50 2.63
N ALA A 89 1.77 -9.74 2.19
CA ALA A 89 2.80 -10.61 1.66
C ALA A 89 3.42 -10.02 0.38
N ASN A 90 2.60 -9.48 -0.52
CA ASN A 90 3.07 -8.80 -1.73
C ASN A 90 3.91 -7.54 -1.41
N ALA A 91 3.54 -6.78 -0.38
CA ALA A 91 4.35 -5.65 0.10
C ALA A 91 5.78 -6.07 0.51
N LYS A 92 5.92 -7.22 1.18
CA LYS A 92 7.23 -7.74 1.62
C LYS A 92 8.14 -8.10 0.44
N THR A 93 7.58 -8.50 -0.70
CA THR A 93 8.35 -8.78 -1.92
C THR A 93 9.05 -7.53 -2.46
N TYR A 94 8.40 -6.36 -2.37
CA TYR A 94 9.03 -5.09 -2.72
C TYR A 94 10.23 -4.76 -1.81
N VAL A 95 10.09 -4.99 -0.49
CA VAL A 95 11.20 -4.82 0.48
C VAL A 95 12.38 -5.72 0.12
N ALA A 96 12.13 -7.00 -0.20
CA ALA A 96 13.17 -7.94 -0.56
C ALA A 96 13.94 -7.47 -1.80
N LYS A 97 13.23 -7.00 -2.82
CA LYS A 97 13.80 -6.46 -4.05
C LYS A 97 14.67 -5.22 -3.81
N TYR A 98 14.18 -4.25 -3.04
CA TYR A 98 14.98 -3.05 -2.70
C TYR A 98 16.25 -3.38 -1.92
N ARG A 99 16.21 -4.36 -1.02
CA ARG A 99 17.39 -4.82 -0.28
C ARG A 99 18.40 -5.49 -1.20
N GLU A 100 17.91 -6.29 -2.15
CA GLU A 100 18.75 -6.93 -3.17
C GLU A 100 19.40 -5.89 -4.08
N ASP A 101 18.64 -4.92 -4.59
CA ASP A 101 19.12 -3.82 -5.43
C ASP A 101 20.20 -2.98 -4.70
N LEU A 102 19.99 -2.69 -3.41
CA LEU A 102 20.99 -2.01 -2.58
C LEU A 102 22.29 -2.82 -2.51
N ASN A 103 22.20 -4.11 -2.16
CA ASN A 103 23.37 -4.98 -2.04
C ASN A 103 24.09 -5.14 -3.39
N GLN A 104 23.36 -5.32 -4.49
CA GLN A 104 23.93 -5.38 -5.82
C GLN A 104 24.63 -4.07 -6.21
N SER A 105 24.04 -2.92 -5.90
CA SER A 105 24.65 -1.62 -6.21
C SER A 105 26.01 -1.43 -5.50
N ILE A 106 26.10 -1.89 -4.25
CA ILE A 106 27.33 -1.86 -3.44
C ILE A 106 28.36 -2.84 -4.00
N MET A 107 27.95 -4.09 -4.28
CA MET A 107 28.83 -5.12 -4.84
C MET A 107 29.35 -4.75 -6.24
N ASN A 108 28.54 -4.13 -7.09
CA ASN A 108 28.98 -3.67 -8.41
C ASN A 108 30.02 -2.55 -8.33
N ARG A 109 29.97 -1.72 -7.28
CA ARG A 109 30.89 -0.59 -7.08
C ARG A 109 32.16 -0.97 -6.33
N LEU A 110 32.07 -1.90 -5.36
CA LEU A 110 33.18 -2.28 -4.48
C LEU A 110 33.77 -3.65 -4.79
N GLY A 111 33.04 -4.51 -5.51
CA GLY A 111 33.42 -5.88 -5.86
C GLY A 111 34.21 -6.02 -7.16
N LYS A 112 34.50 -4.92 -7.86
CA LYS A 112 35.52 -4.93 -8.93
C LYS A 112 36.91 -4.93 -8.31
N LYS A 113 37.46 -6.13 -8.10
CA LYS A 113 38.88 -6.41 -8.21
C LYS A 113 39.11 -7.38 -9.35
#